data_AF-A0A9D0Y8U3-F1
#
_entry.id   AF-A0A9D0Y8U3-F1
#
_cell.length_a   1.000
_cell.length_b   1.000
_cell.length_c   1.000
_cell.angle_alpha   90.00
_cell.angle_beta   90.00
_cell.angle_gamma   90.00
#
_symmetry.space_group_name_H-M   'P 1'
#
loop_
_entity.id
_entity.type
_entity.pdbx_description
1 polymer ?
#
loop_
_entity_poly.entity_id
_entity_poly.type
_entity_poly.pdbx_seq_one_letter_code
_entity_poly.pdbx_strand_id
1 'polypeptide(L)'
;MVSYITGIEARFEFVEDIARSVFSSPDANPSATNAAHIGLALIAVQRGDETAAKELYGALQPIAGTMAPTCSYGPGLAVDRIRGLLSQTMGNLDQAADNFEHAAAFCRKAGYRPELGWTCCGYADALSLRNGPGDHKKAAGLLDESMAIATELCMRPLMERVADRQGALATQPVAKATYPDGLTQREVEVLRLLAQGKSNSQIAQELVVAEGTSLRHVANIHEKIDVANRAEATRYALREGLLSLDESSD
;
A
#
# COMPACT_ATOMS: atom_id res chain seq x y z
N MET A 1 16.36 -1.85 15.30
CA MET A 1 14.91 -1.92 15.64
C MET A 1 14.48 -0.75 16.52
N VAL A 2 15.06 -0.54 17.71
CA VAL A 2 14.71 0.61 18.57
C VAL A 2 14.83 1.92 17.80
N SER A 3 15.97 2.19 17.14
CA SER A 3 16.16 3.39 16.30
C SER A 3 15.13 3.56 15.18
N TYR A 4 14.64 2.45 14.61
CA TYR A 4 13.62 2.49 13.57
C TYR A 4 12.23 2.83 14.15
N ILE A 5 11.93 2.33 15.36
CA ILE A 5 10.67 2.61 16.06
C ILE A 5 10.68 4.02 16.67
N THR A 6 11.80 4.45 17.24
CA THR A 6 11.91 5.71 18.00
C THR A 6 12.46 6.87 17.18
N GLY A 7 12.99 6.63 15.97
CA GLY A 7 13.67 7.63 15.15
C GLY A 7 15.02 8.10 15.71
N ILE A 8 15.51 7.52 16.82
CA ILE A 8 16.78 7.91 17.44
C ILE A 8 17.93 7.21 16.71
N GLU A 9 18.68 7.96 15.91
CA GLU A 9 19.91 7.50 15.27
C GLU A 9 21.01 7.30 16.31
N ALA A 10 21.16 6.07 16.80
CA ALA A 10 22.29 5.70 17.64
C ALA A 10 22.77 4.31 17.23
N ARG A 11 24.07 4.24 16.88
CA ARG A 11 24.87 3.01 16.65
C ARG A 11 24.73 2.31 15.28
N PHE A 12 24.54 3.03 14.17
CA PHE A 12 24.60 2.40 12.84
C PHE A 12 25.98 1.84 12.51
N GLU A 13 27.05 2.59 12.79
CA GLU A 13 28.44 2.13 12.59
C GLU A 13 28.72 0.82 13.34
N PHE A 14 28.23 0.70 14.57
CA PHE A 14 28.36 -0.52 15.37
C PHE A 14 27.66 -1.74 14.74
N VAL A 15 26.48 -1.54 14.14
CA VAL A 15 25.75 -2.63 13.46
C VAL A 15 26.46 -3.04 12.18
N GLU A 16 26.97 -2.07 11.42
CA GLU A 16 27.76 -2.33 10.20
C GLU A 16 29.07 -3.08 10.52
N ASP A 17 29.75 -2.73 11.61
CA ASP A 17 30.96 -3.42 12.07
C ASP A 17 30.65 -4.87 12.49
N ILE A 18 29.55 -5.09 13.22
CA ILE A 18 29.10 -6.46 13.56
C ILE A 18 28.78 -7.25 12.29
N ALA A 19 28.04 -6.67 11.35
CA ALA A 19 27.67 -7.35 10.12
C ALA A 19 28.92 -7.74 9.30
N ARG A 20 29.90 -6.83 9.19
CA ARG A 20 31.17 -7.10 8.52
C ARG A 20 31.95 -8.24 9.19
N SER A 21 31.97 -8.25 10.52
CA SER A 21 32.60 -9.33 11.29
C SER A 21 31.92 -10.67 11.04
N VAL A 22 30.59 -10.70 11.02
CA VAL A 22 29.81 -11.91 10.70
C VAL A 22 30.11 -12.41 9.29
N PHE A 23 30.08 -11.55 8.27
CA PHE A 23 30.33 -11.97 6.89
C PHE A 23 31.78 -12.39 6.62
N SER A 24 32.73 -11.89 7.41
CA SER A 24 34.14 -12.25 7.31
C SER A 24 34.48 -13.54 8.07
N SER A 25 33.59 -14.03 8.92
CA SER A 25 33.82 -15.23 9.72
C SER A 25 33.47 -16.49 8.92
N PRO A 26 34.43 -17.42 8.71
CA PRO A 26 34.17 -18.67 8.00
C PRO A 26 33.22 -19.61 8.75
N ASP A 27 33.06 -19.41 10.06
CA ASP A 27 32.22 -20.21 10.95
C ASP A 27 30.86 -19.55 11.25
N ALA A 28 30.51 -18.47 10.54
CA ALA A 28 29.24 -17.78 10.74
C ALA A 28 28.06 -18.71 10.44
N ASN A 29 27.26 -18.98 11.45
CA ASN A 29 26.05 -19.78 11.25
C ASN A 29 24.98 -18.98 10.46
N PRO A 30 24.02 -19.68 9.82
CA PRO A 30 22.98 -19.02 9.04
C PRO A 30 22.13 -18.02 9.83
N SER A 31 21.89 -18.27 11.12
CA SER A 31 21.10 -17.37 11.98
C SER A 31 21.79 -16.02 12.19
N ALA A 32 23.10 -16.03 12.45
CA ALA A 32 23.92 -14.83 12.59
C ALA A 32 23.97 -14.04 11.27
N THR A 33 24.13 -14.74 10.15
CA THR A 33 24.13 -14.13 8.80
C THR A 33 22.78 -13.47 8.50
N ASN A 34 21.67 -14.15 8.80
CA ASN A 34 20.34 -13.59 8.62
C ASN A 34 20.09 -12.35 9.51
N ALA A 35 20.54 -12.40 10.77
CA ALA A 35 20.45 -11.25 11.67
C ALA A 35 21.26 -10.05 11.16
N ALA A 36 22.44 -10.28 10.58
CA ALA A 36 23.24 -9.24 9.94
C ALA A 36 22.51 -8.61 8.73
N HIS A 37 21.95 -9.43 7.82
CA HIS A 37 21.13 -8.93 6.71
C HIS A 37 19.94 -8.10 7.19
N ILE A 38 19.22 -8.56 8.22
CA ILE A 38 18.08 -7.83 8.79
C ILE A 38 18.52 -6.49 9.40
N GLY A 39 19.62 -6.48 10.15
CA GLY A 39 20.18 -5.27 10.75
C GLY A 39 20.53 -4.23 9.68
N LEU A 40 21.26 -4.66 8.65
CA LEU A 40 21.61 -3.81 7.51
C LEU A 40 20.38 -3.35 6.72
N ALA A 41 19.37 -4.21 6.55
CA ALA A 41 18.14 -3.86 5.84
C ALA A 41 17.41 -2.70 6.52
N LEU A 42 17.30 -2.73 7.85
CA LEU A 42 16.69 -1.63 8.59
C LEU A 42 17.50 -0.33 8.51
N ILE A 43 18.83 -0.41 8.41
CA ILE A 43 19.70 0.76 8.19
C ILE A 43 19.49 1.33 6.79
N ALA A 44 19.45 0.48 5.77
CA ALA A 44 19.19 0.88 4.38
C ALA A 44 17.84 1.59 4.27
N VAL A 45 16.79 1.05 4.89
CA VAL A 45 15.46 1.68 4.95
C VAL A 45 15.53 3.04 5.65
N GLN A 46 16.22 3.14 6.79
CA GLN A 46 16.32 4.39 7.54
C GLN A 46 17.06 5.49 6.77
N ARG A 47 18.12 5.11 6.02
CA ARG A 47 18.92 6.05 5.21
C ARG A 47 18.33 6.35 3.84
N GLY A 48 17.30 5.61 3.41
CA GLY A 48 16.80 5.69 2.04
C GLY A 48 17.82 5.19 1.01
N ASP A 49 18.70 4.24 1.38
CA ASP A 49 19.73 3.70 0.49
C ASP A 49 19.12 2.65 -0.45
N GLU A 50 18.76 3.08 -1.66
CA GLU A 50 18.18 2.22 -2.69
C GLU A 50 19.10 1.09 -3.13
N THR A 51 20.42 1.33 -3.16
CA THR A 51 21.39 0.34 -3.66
C THR A 51 21.53 -0.79 -2.66
N ALA A 52 21.75 -0.45 -1.38
CA ALA A 52 21.76 -1.42 -0.30
C ALA A 52 20.41 -2.13 -0.16
N ALA A 53 19.30 -1.40 -0.35
CA ALA A 53 17.96 -1.97 -0.26
C ALA A 53 17.75 -3.10 -1.28
N LYS A 54 18.22 -2.93 -2.52
CA LYS A 54 18.12 -3.94 -3.58
C LYS A 54 18.92 -5.21 -3.28
N GLU A 55 20.14 -5.06 -2.80
CA GLU A 55 20.98 -6.21 -2.42
C GLU A 55 20.34 -7.00 -1.27
N LEU A 56 19.93 -6.29 -0.22
CA LEU A 56 19.38 -6.87 1.00
C LEU A 56 17.99 -7.48 0.77
N TYR A 57 17.21 -6.95 -0.17
CA TYR A 57 15.94 -7.55 -0.58
C TYR A 57 16.15 -8.98 -1.09
N GLY A 58 17.15 -9.18 -1.96
CA GLY A 58 17.52 -10.50 -2.47
C GLY A 58 18.07 -11.42 -1.37
N ALA A 59 18.90 -10.88 -0.48
CA ALA A 59 19.50 -11.63 0.63
C ALA A 59 18.47 -12.17 1.64
N LEU A 60 17.31 -11.52 1.79
CA LEU A 60 16.24 -11.95 2.68
C LEU A 60 15.25 -12.94 2.02
N GLN A 61 15.32 -13.17 0.72
CA GLN A 61 14.43 -14.09 0.00
C GLN A 61 14.38 -15.51 0.59
N PRO A 62 15.51 -16.15 0.99
CA PRO A 62 15.48 -17.52 1.51
C PRO A 62 14.73 -17.70 2.83
N ILE A 63 14.47 -16.59 3.54
CA ILE A 63 13.78 -16.56 4.83
C ILE A 63 12.45 -15.81 4.78
N ALA A 64 11.94 -15.52 3.58
CA ALA A 64 10.58 -14.98 3.41
C ALA A 64 9.54 -15.92 4.06
N GLY A 65 8.44 -15.36 4.57
CA GLY A 65 7.41 -16.09 5.29
C GLY A 65 7.79 -16.54 6.71
N THR A 66 8.94 -16.10 7.21
CA THR A 66 9.38 -16.41 8.59
C THR A 66 9.34 -15.19 9.50
N MET A 67 9.31 -15.45 10.79
CA MET A 67 9.60 -14.43 11.80
C MET A 67 11.11 -14.36 11.96
N ALA A 68 11.69 -13.17 11.78
CA ALA A 68 13.08 -12.94 12.12
C ALA A 68 13.30 -13.33 13.59
N PRO A 69 14.33 -14.14 13.91
CA PRO A 69 14.53 -14.61 15.27
C PRO A 69 14.66 -13.40 16.19
N THR A 70 13.99 -13.49 17.34
CA THR A 70 14.03 -12.51 18.40
C THR A 70 15.48 -12.10 18.65
N CYS A 71 15.84 -10.88 18.26
CA CYS A 71 17.01 -10.24 18.85
C CYS A 71 16.74 -10.23 20.36
N SER A 72 17.73 -10.50 21.21
CA SER A 72 17.56 -10.47 22.69
C SER A 72 17.05 -9.13 23.25
N TYR A 73 16.78 -8.14 22.39
CA TYR A 73 16.44 -6.76 22.72
C TYR A 73 15.26 -6.18 21.90
N GLY A 74 14.39 -6.99 21.28
CA GLY A 74 13.20 -6.45 20.58
C GLY A 74 12.16 -7.48 20.13
N PRO A 75 10.92 -7.04 19.83
CA PRO A 75 9.88 -7.91 19.27
C PRO A 75 10.31 -8.48 17.91
N GLY A 76 9.96 -9.74 17.63
CA GLY A 76 10.24 -10.35 16.32
C GLY A 76 9.60 -9.56 15.17
N LEU A 77 10.29 -9.48 14.04
CA LEU A 77 9.81 -8.82 12.83
C LEU A 77 9.49 -9.85 11.75
N ALA A 78 8.33 -9.74 11.11
CA ALA A 78 8.05 -10.55 9.93
C ALA A 78 9.04 -10.17 8.82
N VAL A 79 9.73 -11.16 8.25
CA VAL A 79 10.72 -10.90 7.19
C VAL A 79 10.06 -10.19 6.01
N ASP A 80 8.82 -10.55 5.67
CA ASP A 80 8.10 -9.90 4.57
C ASP A 80 7.75 -8.43 4.88
N ARG A 81 7.61 -8.04 6.15
CA ARG A 81 7.49 -6.61 6.51
C ARG A 81 8.76 -5.85 6.17
N ILE A 82 9.93 -6.44 6.44
CA ILE A 82 11.24 -5.85 6.10
C ILE A 82 11.40 -5.77 4.58
N ARG A 83 11.02 -6.84 3.86
CA ARG A 83 11.03 -6.84 2.39
C ARG A 83 10.10 -5.78 1.81
N GLY A 84 8.92 -5.57 2.40
CA GLY A 84 8.00 -4.50 2.04
C GLY A 84 8.60 -3.10 2.22
N LEU A 85 9.29 -2.86 3.33
CA LEU A 85 10.02 -1.61 3.57
C LEU A 85 11.14 -1.39 2.57
N LEU A 86 11.94 -2.42 2.25
CA LEU A 86 12.99 -2.33 1.25
C LEU A 86 12.41 -2.03 -0.14
N SER A 87 11.31 -2.70 -0.53
CA SER A 87 10.60 -2.41 -1.78
C SER A 87 10.10 -0.97 -1.84
N GLN A 88 9.59 -0.45 -0.72
CA GLN A 88 9.17 0.95 -0.62
C GLN A 88 10.37 1.91 -0.76
N THR A 89 11.51 1.60 -0.12
CA THR A 89 12.75 2.37 -0.28
C THR A 89 13.22 2.39 -1.73
N MET A 90 13.09 1.28 -2.46
CA MET A 90 13.41 1.19 -3.89
C MET A 90 12.38 1.86 -4.82
N GLY A 91 11.28 2.41 -4.29
CA GLY A 91 10.17 2.96 -5.10
C GLY A 91 9.29 1.89 -5.79
N ASN A 92 9.49 0.61 -5.50
CA ASN A 92 8.70 -0.49 -6.07
C ASN A 92 7.42 -0.72 -5.25
N LEU A 93 6.45 0.19 -5.39
CA LEU A 93 5.30 0.28 -4.49
C LEU A 93 4.30 -0.89 -4.61
N ASP A 94 4.14 -1.49 -5.79
CA ASP A 94 3.34 -2.71 -5.95
C ASP A 94 3.98 -3.90 -5.23
N GLN A 95 5.29 -4.07 -5.41
CA GLN A 95 6.05 -5.09 -4.70
C GLN A 95 6.03 -4.84 -3.18
N ALA A 96 6.06 -3.59 -2.74
CA ALA A 96 5.93 -3.25 -1.33
C ALA A 96 4.57 -3.70 -0.80
N ALA A 97 3.48 -3.35 -1.50
CA ALA A 97 2.11 -3.74 -1.14
C ALA A 97 1.95 -5.26 -1.02
N ASP A 98 2.48 -6.03 -1.97
CA ASP A 98 2.42 -7.50 -1.94
C ASP A 98 3.16 -8.07 -0.72
N ASN A 99 4.36 -7.56 -0.41
CA ASN A 99 5.13 -8.03 0.74
C ASN A 99 4.45 -7.68 2.07
N PHE A 100 3.87 -6.48 2.19
CA PHE A 100 3.09 -6.11 3.37
C PHE A 100 1.81 -6.94 3.52
N GLU A 101 1.14 -7.27 2.43
CA GLU A 101 -0.05 -8.13 2.46
C GLU A 101 0.30 -9.54 2.96
N HIS A 102 1.39 -10.13 2.45
CA HIS A 102 1.91 -11.41 2.96
C HIS A 102 2.26 -11.34 4.45
N ALA A 103 2.96 -10.28 4.88
CA ALA A 103 3.33 -10.09 6.28
C ALA A 103 2.10 -9.95 7.19
N ALA A 104 1.08 -9.19 6.76
CA ALA A 104 -0.15 -8.99 7.52
C ALA A 104 -0.95 -10.29 7.62
N ALA A 105 -1.08 -11.04 6.52
CA ALA A 105 -1.74 -12.34 6.51
C ALA A 105 -1.02 -13.35 7.43
N PHE A 106 0.31 -13.38 7.38
CA PHE A 106 1.13 -14.21 8.26
C PHE A 106 0.91 -13.87 9.74
N CYS A 107 1.03 -12.59 10.11
CA CYS A 107 0.87 -12.17 11.50
C CYS A 107 -0.56 -12.40 12.01
N ARG A 108 -1.57 -12.18 11.17
CA ARG A 108 -2.98 -12.43 11.51
C ARG A 108 -3.23 -13.91 11.75
N LYS A 109 -2.68 -14.80 10.91
CA LYS A 109 -2.81 -16.25 11.07
C LYS A 109 -2.08 -16.77 12.31
N ALA A 110 -0.89 -16.25 12.59
CA ALA A 110 -0.04 -16.71 13.71
C ALA A 110 -0.35 -16.02 15.06
N GLY A 111 -1.19 -14.99 15.06
CA GLY A 111 -1.55 -14.25 16.28
C GLY A 111 -0.47 -13.27 16.77
N TYR A 112 0.46 -12.84 15.90
CA TYR A 112 1.50 -11.88 16.23
C TYR A 112 0.97 -10.45 16.25
N ARG A 113 0.14 -10.12 17.24
CA ARG A 113 -0.61 -8.86 17.34
C ARG A 113 0.26 -7.61 17.27
N PRO A 114 1.37 -7.46 18.05
CA PRO A 114 2.20 -6.25 17.96
C PRO A 114 2.79 -6.04 16.56
N GLU A 115 3.27 -7.11 15.93
CA GLU A 115 3.87 -7.05 14.60
C GLU A 115 2.81 -6.78 13.52
N LEU A 116 1.60 -7.32 13.67
CA LEU A 116 0.48 -7.00 12.80
C LEU A 116 0.17 -5.50 12.81
N GLY A 117 0.16 -4.86 13.99
CA GLY A 117 -0.05 -3.41 14.10
C GLY A 117 1.00 -2.60 13.30
N TRP A 118 2.29 -2.87 13.53
CA TRP A 118 3.36 -2.19 12.78
C TRP A 118 3.31 -2.49 11.27
N THR A 119 2.91 -3.71 10.90
CA THR A 119 2.75 -4.12 9.49
C THR A 119 1.61 -3.35 8.83
N CYS A 120 0.44 -3.26 9.47
CA CYS A 120 -0.70 -2.53 8.92
C CYS A 120 -0.40 -1.03 8.74
N CYS A 121 0.31 -0.41 9.70
CA CYS A 121 0.76 0.97 9.55
C CYS A 121 1.73 1.16 8.37
N GLY A 122 2.75 0.30 8.24
CA GLY A 122 3.68 0.34 7.11
C GLY A 122 2.99 0.05 5.76
N TYR A 123 2.02 -0.86 5.75
CA TYR A 123 1.23 -1.15 4.55
C TYR A 123 0.41 0.06 4.12
N ALA A 124 -0.23 0.74 5.07
CA ALA A 124 -0.97 1.97 4.78
C ALA A 124 -0.07 3.08 4.23
N ASP A 125 1.17 3.22 4.75
CA ASP A 125 2.17 4.15 4.20
C ASP A 125 2.47 3.81 2.72
N ALA A 126 2.71 2.53 2.40
CA ALA A 126 3.00 2.08 1.03
C ALA A 126 1.83 2.32 0.06
N LEU A 127 0.59 2.02 0.48
CA LEU A 127 -0.61 2.27 -0.32
C LEU A 127 -0.86 3.77 -0.54
N SER A 128 -0.59 4.59 0.49
CA SER A 128 -0.73 6.04 0.38
C SER A 128 0.29 6.62 -0.62
N LEU A 129 1.50 6.07 -0.66
CA LEU A 129 2.51 6.43 -1.66
C LEU A 129 2.14 5.95 -3.07
N ARG A 130 1.58 4.73 -3.18
CA ARG A 130 1.18 4.16 -4.48
C ARG A 130 0.03 4.93 -5.11
N ASN A 131 -0.92 5.36 -4.28
CA ASN A 131 -2.06 6.19 -4.68
C ASN A 131 -2.87 5.61 -5.87
N GLY A 132 -3.01 4.28 -5.89
CA GLY A 132 -3.81 3.56 -6.88
C GLY A 132 -5.31 3.53 -6.54
N PRO A 133 -6.16 3.02 -7.45
CA PRO A 133 -7.59 2.88 -7.21
C PRO A 133 -7.89 2.01 -5.99
N GLY A 134 -8.59 2.56 -5.00
CA GLY A 134 -8.97 1.85 -3.77
C GLY A 134 -7.90 1.86 -2.66
N ASP A 135 -6.69 2.34 -2.94
CA ASP A 135 -5.59 2.36 -1.96
C ASP A 135 -5.91 3.20 -0.75
N HIS A 136 -6.52 4.38 -0.96
CA HIS A 136 -6.91 5.26 0.14
C HIS A 136 -7.89 4.58 1.10
N LYS A 137 -8.88 3.85 0.56
CA LYS A 137 -9.86 3.11 1.37
C LYS A 137 -9.20 1.95 2.11
N LYS A 138 -8.31 1.20 1.44
CA LYS A 138 -7.58 0.08 2.06
C LYS A 138 -6.62 0.58 3.14
N ALA A 139 -5.89 1.67 2.88
CA ALA A 139 -5.00 2.32 3.84
C ALA A 139 -5.75 2.80 5.09
N ALA A 140 -6.92 3.44 4.93
CA ALA A 140 -7.76 3.84 6.05
C ALA A 140 -8.15 2.63 6.94
N GLY A 141 -8.64 1.54 6.33
CA GLY A 141 -9.00 0.32 7.07
C GLY A 141 -7.80 -0.33 7.79
N LEU A 142 -6.62 -0.30 7.18
CA LEU A 142 -5.38 -0.79 7.80
C LEU A 142 -4.93 0.07 8.99
N LEU A 143 -5.07 1.39 8.90
CA LEU A 143 -4.77 2.28 10.03
C LEU A 143 -5.75 2.09 11.17
N ASP A 144 -7.04 1.85 10.90
CA ASP A 144 -8.02 1.54 11.92
C ASP A 144 -7.67 0.22 12.66
N GLU A 145 -7.32 -0.84 11.91
CA GLU A 145 -6.83 -2.10 12.50
C GLU A 145 -5.56 -1.87 13.33
N SER A 146 -4.62 -1.08 12.82
CA SER A 146 -3.39 -0.73 13.53
C SER A 146 -3.66 0.05 14.82
N MET A 147 -4.57 1.03 14.79
CA MET A 147 -4.93 1.83 15.97
C MET A 147 -5.60 0.96 17.04
N ALA A 148 -6.51 0.06 16.63
CA ALA A 148 -7.17 -0.86 17.54
C ALA A 148 -6.16 -1.76 18.28
N ILE A 149 -5.22 -2.35 17.54
CA ILE A 149 -4.13 -3.16 18.11
C ILE A 149 -3.25 -2.32 19.05
N ALA A 150 -2.84 -1.14 18.58
CA ALA A 150 -1.93 -0.28 19.34
C ALA A 150 -2.55 0.19 20.65
N THR A 151 -3.85 0.49 20.65
CA THR A 151 -4.60 0.90 21.84
C THR A 151 -4.77 -0.25 22.82
N GLU A 152 -5.16 -1.44 22.34
CA GLU A 152 -5.32 -2.63 23.18
C GLU A 152 -4.01 -3.02 23.90
N LEU A 153 -2.89 -2.87 23.20
CA LEU A 153 -1.57 -3.24 23.70
C LEU A 153 -0.77 -2.08 24.32
N CYS A 154 -1.38 -0.89 24.45
CA CYS A 154 -0.74 0.33 24.96
C CYS A 154 0.58 0.70 24.24
N MET A 155 0.65 0.48 22.93
CA MET A 155 1.84 0.72 22.09
C MET A 155 1.94 2.20 21.68
N ARG A 156 2.32 3.07 22.63
CA ARG A 156 2.36 4.54 22.43
C ARG A 156 3.06 5.01 21.14
N PRO A 157 4.26 4.53 20.77
CA PRO A 157 4.92 4.97 19.53
C PRO A 157 4.11 4.64 18.26
N LEU A 158 3.40 3.51 18.28
CA LEU A 158 2.55 3.13 17.16
C LEU A 158 1.26 3.97 17.13
N MET A 159 0.65 4.24 18.29
CA MET A 159 -0.53 5.10 18.37
C MET A 159 -0.25 6.50 17.80
N GLU A 160 0.86 7.12 18.20
CA GLU A 160 1.28 8.44 17.70
C GLU A 160 1.47 8.40 16.17
N ARG A 161 2.22 7.41 15.66
CA ARG A 161 2.45 7.26 14.23
C ARG A 161 1.15 7.07 13.45
N VAL A 162 0.23 6.24 13.93
CA VAL A 162 -1.06 5.99 13.24
C VAL A 162 -1.93 7.24 13.25
N ALA A 163 -1.99 7.98 14.35
CA ALA A 163 -2.73 9.24 14.43
C ALA A 163 -2.22 10.26 13.40
N ASP A 164 -0.90 10.41 13.27
CA ASP A 164 -0.29 11.28 12.26
C ASP A 164 -0.70 10.87 10.84
N ARG A 165 -0.74 9.56 10.55
CA ARG A 165 -1.14 9.06 9.22
C ARG A 165 -2.61 9.22 8.94
N GLN A 166 -3.48 9.00 9.93
CA GLN A 166 -4.91 9.26 9.80
C GLN A 166 -5.17 10.75 9.54
N GLY A 167 -4.45 11.65 10.22
CA GLY A 167 -4.51 13.09 9.95
C GLY A 167 -4.04 13.46 8.52
N ALA A 168 -2.97 12.83 8.05
CA ALA A 168 -2.47 13.03 6.69
C ALA A 168 -3.46 12.53 5.63
N LEU A 169 -4.11 11.37 5.82
CA LEU A 169 -5.13 10.85 4.90
C LEU A 169 -6.39 11.73 4.88
N ALA A 170 -6.80 12.28 6.02
CA ALA A 170 -7.95 13.18 6.09
C ALA A 170 -7.70 14.54 5.40
N THR A 171 -6.44 14.98 5.33
CA THR A 171 -6.03 16.25 4.70
C THR A 171 -5.55 16.09 3.27
N GLN A 172 -5.18 14.88 2.85
CA GLN A 172 -4.95 14.58 1.45
C GLN A 172 -6.26 14.81 0.69
N PRO A 173 -6.29 15.71 -0.32
CA PRO A 173 -7.39 15.71 -1.25
C PRO A 173 -7.41 14.31 -1.84
N VAL A 174 -8.44 13.52 -1.54
CA VAL A 174 -8.69 12.21 -2.15
C VAL A 174 -8.38 12.40 -3.61
N ALA A 175 -7.27 11.81 -4.08
CA ALA A 175 -6.82 12.03 -5.44
C ALA A 175 -8.01 11.63 -6.29
N LYS A 176 -8.65 12.64 -6.91
CA LYS A 176 -9.76 12.44 -7.83
C LYS A 176 -9.23 11.38 -8.78
N ALA A 177 -9.80 10.18 -8.76
CA ALA A 177 -9.35 9.10 -9.62
C ALA A 177 -9.17 9.72 -11.01
N THR A 178 -7.92 9.81 -11.47
CA THR A 178 -7.59 10.58 -12.66
C THR A 178 -7.96 9.69 -13.80
N TYR A 179 -9.23 9.74 -14.17
CA TYR A 179 -9.72 9.04 -15.35
C TYR A 179 -9.18 9.75 -16.58
N PRO A 180 -9.00 9.02 -17.70
CA PRO A 180 -8.49 9.60 -18.93
C PRO A 180 -9.33 10.82 -19.35
N ASP A 181 -8.66 11.82 -19.90
CA ASP A 181 -9.25 13.09 -20.35
C ASP A 181 -9.96 13.92 -19.25
N GLY A 182 -9.54 13.76 -17.99
CA GLY A 182 -10.04 14.58 -16.88
C GLY A 182 -11.48 14.27 -16.50
N LEU A 183 -11.95 13.06 -16.82
CA LEU A 183 -13.23 12.55 -16.37
C LEU A 183 -13.24 12.43 -14.83
N THR A 184 -14.40 12.72 -14.25
CA THR A 184 -14.65 12.49 -12.83
C THR A 184 -15.25 11.10 -12.62
N GLN A 185 -15.20 10.59 -11.39
CA GLN A 185 -15.82 9.30 -11.04
C GLN A 185 -17.28 9.22 -11.48
N ARG A 186 -18.04 10.29 -11.25
CA ARG A 186 -19.46 10.33 -11.63
C ARG A 186 -19.67 10.29 -13.15
N GLU A 187 -18.78 10.94 -13.90
CA GLU A 187 -18.82 10.90 -15.37
C GLU A 187 -18.45 9.52 -15.91
N VAL A 188 -17.53 8.80 -15.25
CA VAL A 188 -17.19 7.42 -15.63
C VAL A 188 -18.33 6.44 -15.33
N GLU A 189 -19.02 6.58 -14.20
CA GLU A 189 -20.23 5.79 -13.91
C GLU A 189 -21.30 5.97 -14.99
N VAL A 190 -21.55 7.22 -15.40
CA VAL A 190 -22.49 7.54 -16.49
C VAL A 190 -22.00 6.95 -17.82
N LEU A 191 -20.70 7.08 -18.14
CA LEU A 191 -20.11 6.56 -19.37
C LEU A 191 -20.18 5.02 -19.45
N ARG A 192 -20.04 4.31 -18.33
CA ARG A 192 -20.20 2.84 -18.26
C ARG A 192 -21.62 2.41 -18.58
N LEU A 193 -22.61 3.01 -17.90
CA LEU A 193 -24.02 2.70 -18.15
C LEU A 193 -24.42 3.09 -19.58
N LEU A 194 -23.85 4.18 -20.09
CA LEU A 194 -24.02 4.60 -21.48
C LEU A 194 -23.50 3.53 -22.45
N ALA A 195 -22.30 3.03 -22.22
CA ALA A 195 -21.67 1.98 -23.03
C ALA A 195 -22.38 0.62 -22.93
N GLN A 196 -23.11 0.35 -21.83
CA GLN A 196 -24.02 -0.80 -21.68
C GLN A 196 -25.36 -0.63 -22.43
N GLY A 197 -25.59 0.50 -23.10
CA GLY A 197 -26.81 0.76 -23.87
C GLY A 197 -27.98 1.36 -23.09
N LYS A 198 -27.79 1.77 -21.83
CA LYS A 198 -28.86 2.34 -20.98
C LYS A 198 -29.31 3.73 -21.45
N SER A 199 -30.61 3.97 -21.64
CA SER A 199 -31.12 5.32 -21.97
C SER A 199 -30.79 6.34 -20.87
N ASN A 200 -30.85 7.65 -21.18
CA ASN A 200 -30.58 8.68 -20.18
C ASN A 200 -31.55 8.62 -18.98
N SER A 201 -32.79 8.19 -19.21
CA SER A 201 -33.80 7.92 -18.17
C SER A 201 -33.44 6.72 -17.30
N GLN A 202 -32.94 5.63 -17.89
CA GLN A 202 -32.45 4.46 -17.15
C GLN A 202 -31.20 4.79 -16.34
N ILE A 203 -30.25 5.54 -16.92
CA ILE A 203 -29.07 6.05 -16.21
C ILE A 203 -29.51 6.92 -15.03
N ALA A 204 -30.47 7.82 -15.23
CA ALA A 204 -30.97 8.69 -14.17
C ALA A 204 -31.60 7.89 -13.02
N GLN A 205 -32.37 6.85 -13.35
CA GLN A 205 -32.98 5.96 -12.37
C GLN A 205 -31.93 5.17 -11.58
N GLU A 206 -30.96 4.58 -12.27
CA GLU A 206 -29.91 3.74 -11.67
C GLU A 206 -28.96 4.56 -10.79
N LEU A 207 -28.72 5.80 -11.18
CA LEU A 207 -27.87 6.73 -10.47
C LEU A 207 -28.63 7.60 -9.44
N VAL A 208 -29.95 7.44 -9.32
CA VAL A 208 -30.85 8.19 -8.43
C VAL A 208 -30.69 9.72 -8.59
N VAL A 209 -30.80 10.19 -9.84
CA VAL A 209 -30.73 11.61 -10.21
C VAL A 209 -31.88 12.00 -11.14
N ALA A 210 -32.10 13.30 -11.33
CA ALA A 210 -33.06 13.79 -12.33
C ALA A 210 -32.55 13.51 -13.76
N GLU A 211 -33.46 13.23 -14.69
CA GLU A 211 -33.12 12.94 -16.10
C GLU A 211 -32.31 14.07 -16.77
N GLY A 212 -32.66 15.33 -16.49
CA GLY A 212 -31.90 16.49 -16.97
C GLY A 212 -30.46 16.54 -16.45
N THR A 213 -30.19 15.96 -15.27
CA THR A 213 -28.83 15.86 -14.72
C THR A 213 -28.03 14.80 -15.46
N SER A 214 -28.65 13.67 -15.79
CA SER A 214 -28.06 12.61 -16.64
C SER A 214 -27.69 13.13 -18.03
N LEU A 215 -28.61 13.85 -18.69
CA LEU A 215 -28.36 14.52 -19.97
C LEU A 215 -27.15 15.46 -19.92
N ARG A 216 -27.06 16.28 -18.86
CA ARG A 216 -25.93 17.19 -18.66
C ARG A 216 -24.61 16.44 -18.47
N HIS A 217 -24.62 15.34 -17.70
CA HIS A 217 -23.42 14.53 -17.54
C HIS A 217 -22.96 13.92 -18.87
N VAL A 218 -23.88 13.41 -19.70
CA VAL A 218 -23.56 12.87 -21.03
C VAL A 218 -22.96 13.96 -21.96
N ALA A 219 -23.53 15.17 -21.95
CA ALA A 219 -23.00 16.28 -22.73
C ALA A 219 -21.57 16.67 -22.30
N ASN A 220 -21.33 16.79 -20.99
CA ASN A 220 -20.00 17.10 -20.46
C ASN A 220 -18.98 16.00 -20.76
N ILE A 221 -19.40 14.73 -20.76
CA ILE A 221 -18.54 13.60 -21.13
C ILE A 221 -18.12 13.73 -22.59
N HIS A 222 -19.07 13.97 -23.51
CA HIS A 222 -18.78 14.14 -24.93
C HIS A 222 -17.77 15.27 -25.19
N GLU A 223 -17.92 16.39 -24.48
CA GLU A 223 -16.99 17.52 -24.57
C GLU A 223 -15.59 17.15 -24.06
N LYS A 224 -15.50 16.42 -22.95
CA LYS A 224 -14.22 16.04 -22.35
C LYS A 224 -13.41 15.04 -23.17
N ILE A 225 -14.09 14.05 -23.76
CA ILE A 225 -13.43 12.98 -24.53
C ILE A 225 -13.42 13.25 -26.04
N ASP A 226 -13.83 14.45 -26.45
CA ASP A 226 -13.89 14.93 -27.84
C ASP A 226 -14.63 13.97 -28.80
N VAL A 227 -15.87 13.64 -28.47
CA VAL A 227 -16.73 12.78 -29.30
C VAL A 227 -18.08 13.42 -29.61
N ALA A 228 -18.63 13.11 -30.78
CA ALA A 228 -19.87 13.71 -31.24
C ALA A 228 -21.12 12.91 -30.85
N ASN A 229 -20.99 11.61 -30.62
CA ASN A 229 -22.13 10.74 -30.42
C ASN A 229 -21.89 9.58 -29.43
N ARG A 230 -23.01 8.99 -29.02
CA ARG A 230 -23.06 7.89 -28.05
C ARG A 230 -22.27 6.65 -28.48
N ALA A 231 -22.22 6.36 -29.79
CA ALA A 231 -21.47 5.22 -30.31
C ALA A 231 -19.95 5.43 -30.24
N GLU A 232 -19.48 6.67 -30.42
CA GLU A 232 -18.10 7.06 -30.20
C GLU A 232 -17.73 7.04 -28.71
N ALA A 233 -18.59 7.56 -27.84
CA ALA A 233 -18.39 7.47 -26.39
C ALA A 233 -18.30 6.00 -25.90
N THR A 234 -19.12 5.11 -26.46
CA THR A 234 -19.06 3.67 -26.16
C THR A 234 -17.74 3.05 -26.61
N ARG A 235 -17.27 3.38 -27.82
CA ARG A 235 -15.97 2.92 -28.33
C ARG A 235 -14.81 3.43 -27.49
N TYR A 236 -14.87 4.68 -27.05
CA TYR A 236 -13.90 5.25 -26.13
C TYR A 236 -13.85 4.46 -24.80
N ALA A 237 -15.00 4.20 -24.18
CA ALA A 237 -15.07 3.43 -22.94
C ALA A 237 -14.47 2.01 -23.06
N LEU A 238 -14.67 1.36 -24.22
CA LEU A 238 -14.06 0.08 -24.55
C LEU A 238 -12.53 0.18 -24.73
N ARG A 239 -12.07 1.20 -25.47
CA ARG A 239 -10.64 1.42 -25.75
C ARG A 239 -9.84 1.68 -24.48
N GLU A 240 -10.38 2.49 -23.57
CA GLU A 240 -9.74 2.86 -22.31
C GLU A 240 -9.94 1.81 -21.20
N GLY A 241 -10.55 0.65 -21.50
CA GLY A 241 -10.76 -0.43 -20.53
C GLY A 241 -11.67 -0.04 -19.36
N LEU A 242 -12.57 0.92 -19.56
CA LEU A 242 -13.41 1.49 -18.49
C LEU A 242 -14.63 0.62 -18.15
N LEU A 243 -14.90 -0.45 -18.90
CA LEU A 243 -15.96 -1.41 -18.60
C LEU A 243 -15.46 -2.47 -17.62
N SER A 244 -16.02 -2.52 -16.40
CA SER A 244 -15.92 -3.73 -15.58
C SER A 244 -16.98 -4.73 -16.05
N LEU A 245 -16.54 -5.94 -16.39
CA LEU A 245 -17.43 -7.09 -16.49
C LEU A 245 -17.71 -7.59 -15.06
N ASP A 246 -18.52 -6.85 -14.31
CA ASP A 246 -19.07 -7.37 -13.07
C ASP A 246 -20.35 -8.15 -13.40
N GLU A 247 -20.40 -9.35 -12.86
CA GLU A 247 -21.25 -10.48 -13.23
C GLU A 247 -22.73 -10.13 -13.38
N SER A 248 -23.28 -10.60 -14.48
CA SER A 248 -24.72 -10.82 -14.66
C SER A 248 -25.27 -11.55 -13.45
N SER A 249 -26.15 -10.87 -12.72
CA SER A 249 -27.08 -11.47 -11.79
C SER A 249 -27.96 -12.46 -12.54
N ASP A 250 -27.82 -13.75 -12.21
CA ASP A 250 -28.89 -14.76 -12.31
C ASP A 250 -29.63 -14.82 -10.96
#